data_AF-A0A7W0F6Y0-F1
#
_entry.id   AF-A0A7W0F6Y0-F1
#
_cell.length_a   1.000
_cell.length_b   1.000
_cell.length_c   1.000
_cell.angle_alpha   90.00
_cell.angle_beta   90.00
_cell.angle_gamma   90.00
#
_symmetry.space_group_name_H-M   'P 1'
#
loop_
_entity.id
_entity.type
_entity.pdbx_description
1 polymer ?
#
loop_
_entity_poly.entity_id
_entity_poly.type
_entity_poly.pdbx_seq_one_letter_code
_entity_poly.pdbx_strand_id
1 'polypeptide(L)'
;MIESYLDGILLELLLSPVVSTFKTLKREVGEEDGYVRIRCTLSNGNILEFAEYLLIHKNKIYIETYSFHWQTAGEELIKRWDNVEHHKEIDTFPYHIHLADGKVISSAPVNLKKVLIDIEKTMPVNDESE
;
A
#
# COMPACT_ATOMS: atom_id res chain seq x y z
N MET A 1 -7.40 6.09 -18.31
CA MET A 1 -6.07 6.19 -17.66
C MET A 1 -6.11 5.61 -16.27
N ILE A 2 -7.02 6.09 -15.40
CA ILE A 2 -7.22 5.54 -14.05
C ILE A 2 -7.54 4.05 -14.08
N GLU A 3 -8.48 3.61 -14.93
CA GLU A 3 -8.79 2.18 -15.09
C GLU A 3 -7.53 1.34 -15.33
N SER A 4 -6.70 1.74 -16.29
CA SER A 4 -5.46 1.04 -16.62
C SER A 4 -4.44 1.03 -15.47
N TYR A 5 -4.41 2.09 -14.65
CA TYR A 5 -3.56 2.14 -13.46
C TYR A 5 -4.07 1.17 -12.38
N LEU A 6 -5.39 1.14 -12.15
CA LEU A 6 -6.02 0.21 -11.22
C LEU A 6 -5.85 -1.25 -11.65
N ASP A 7 -5.95 -1.54 -12.95
CA ASP A 7 -5.67 -2.88 -13.48
C ASP A 7 -4.20 -3.25 -13.29
N GLY A 8 -3.28 -2.27 -13.39
CA GLY A 8 -1.87 -2.43 -13.04
C GLY A 8 -1.65 -2.81 -11.57
N ILE A 9 -2.37 -2.19 -10.64
CA ILE A 9 -2.37 -2.57 -9.22
C ILE A 9 -2.78 -4.04 -9.05
N LEU A 10 -3.88 -4.45 -9.69
CA LEU A 10 -4.36 -5.82 -9.57
C LEU A 10 -3.36 -6.84 -10.13
N LEU A 11 -2.68 -6.50 -11.22
CA LEU A 11 -1.63 -7.32 -11.79
C LEU A 11 -0.40 -7.41 -10.87
N GLU A 12 0.02 -6.29 -10.26
CA GLU A 12 1.12 -6.30 -9.28
C GLU A 12 0.82 -7.20 -8.07
N LEU A 13 -0.42 -7.16 -7.56
CA LEU A 13 -0.86 -8.05 -6.49
C LEU A 13 -0.88 -9.52 -6.91
N LEU A 14 -1.39 -9.81 -8.11
CA LEU A 14 -1.48 -11.17 -8.62
C LEU A 14 -0.11 -11.81 -8.86
N LEU A 15 0.88 -11.01 -9.26
CA LEU A 15 2.25 -11.47 -9.53
C LEU A 15 3.14 -11.51 -8.28
N SER A 16 2.67 -10.98 -7.15
CA SER A 16 3.47 -10.89 -5.94
C SER A 16 3.46 -12.21 -5.17
N PRO A 17 4.63 -12.83 -4.88
CA PRO A 17 4.69 -14.11 -4.18
C PRO A 17 4.27 -14.01 -2.71
N VAL A 18 4.31 -12.80 -2.12
CA VAL A 18 3.88 -12.58 -0.74
C VAL A 18 2.37 -12.41 -0.59
N VAL A 19 1.64 -12.17 -1.69
CA VAL A 19 0.18 -11.99 -1.66
C VAL A 19 -0.48 -13.34 -1.92
N SER A 20 -1.21 -13.85 -0.94
CA SER A 20 -1.97 -15.10 -1.09
C SER A 20 -3.33 -14.84 -1.76
N THR A 21 -4.08 -13.85 -1.25
CA THR A 21 -5.37 -13.44 -1.82
C THR A 21 -5.57 -11.95 -1.63
N PHE A 22 -6.46 -11.35 -2.41
CA PHE A 22 -6.86 -9.96 -2.22
C PHE A 22 -8.33 -9.74 -2.56
N LYS A 23 -8.90 -8.69 -1.96
CA LYS A 23 -10.27 -8.23 -2.19
C LYS A 23 -10.28 -6.73 -2.37
N THR A 24 -10.88 -6.27 -3.47
CA THR A 24 -11.21 -4.86 -3.65
C THR A 24 -12.37 -4.51 -2.73
N LEU A 25 -12.12 -3.63 -1.76
CA LEU A 25 -13.13 -3.11 -0.83
C LEU A 25 -13.88 -1.93 -1.43
N LYS A 26 -13.18 -1.08 -2.18
CA LYS A 26 -13.75 0.07 -2.87
C LYS A 26 -12.98 0.37 -4.16
N ARG A 27 -13.70 0.73 -5.22
CA ARG A 27 -13.17 1.20 -6.51
C ARG A 27 -14.11 2.27 -7.04
N GLU A 28 -13.59 3.46 -7.24
CA GLU A 28 -14.30 4.60 -7.83
C GLU A 28 -13.43 5.19 -8.93
N VAL A 29 -14.03 5.48 -10.07
CA VAL A 29 -13.35 6.01 -11.25
C VAL A 29 -14.17 7.20 -11.74
N GLY A 30 -13.59 8.39 -11.63
CA GLY A 30 -14.07 9.62 -12.22
C GLY A 30 -13.31 9.97 -13.50
N GLU A 31 -13.70 11.08 -14.12
CA GLU A 31 -13.02 11.60 -15.30
C GLU A 31 -11.63 12.19 -14.97
N GLU A 32 -11.52 12.85 -13.82
CA GLU A 32 -10.30 13.53 -13.37
C GLU A 32 -9.70 12.93 -12.10
N ASP A 33 -10.40 12.02 -11.42
CA ASP A 33 -9.97 11.45 -10.16
C ASP A 33 -10.40 9.98 -10.00
N GLY A 34 -9.86 9.32 -8.99
CA GLY A 34 -10.20 7.93 -8.70
C GLY A 34 -9.77 7.52 -7.30
N TYR A 35 -10.40 6.46 -6.81
CA TYR A 35 -10.11 5.93 -5.49
C TYR A 35 -10.12 4.41 -5.52
N VAL A 36 -9.15 3.80 -4.83
CA VAL A 36 -9.12 2.35 -4.62
C VAL A 36 -8.81 2.05 -3.17
N ARG A 37 -9.46 1.02 -2.63
CA ARG A 37 -9.12 0.41 -1.34
C ARG A 37 -9.13 -1.10 -1.49
N ILE A 38 -8.03 -1.75 -1.16
CA ILE A 38 -7.83 -3.20 -1.31
C ILE A 38 -7.31 -3.76 0.00
N ARG A 39 -7.82 -4.94 0.37
CA ARG A 39 -7.30 -5.75 1.46
C ARG A 39 -6.69 -7.02 0.91
N CYS A 40 -5.45 -7.28 1.28
CA CYS A 40 -4.67 -8.46 0.90
C CYS A 40 -4.44 -9.33 2.13
N THR A 41 -4.58 -10.64 1.96
CA THR A 41 -4.04 -11.64 2.88
C THR A 41 -2.69 -12.08 2.34
N LEU A 42 -1.66 -11.97 3.17
CA LEU A 42 -0.30 -12.35 2.84
C LEU A 42 -0.06 -13.84 3.09
N SER A 43 1.00 -14.40 2.52
CA SER A 43 1.32 -15.83 2.57
C SER A 43 1.47 -16.41 3.98
N ASN A 44 1.85 -15.59 4.97
CA ASN A 44 1.94 -15.99 6.39
C ASN A 44 0.67 -15.71 7.21
N GLY A 45 -0.43 -15.30 6.56
CA GLY A 45 -1.69 -14.93 7.20
C GLY A 45 -1.79 -13.47 7.68
N ASN A 46 -0.71 -12.68 7.60
CA ASN A 46 -0.76 -11.25 7.87
C ASN A 46 -1.66 -10.52 6.86
N ILE A 47 -2.06 -9.30 7.21
CA ILE A 47 -2.95 -8.48 6.38
C ILE A 47 -2.22 -7.22 5.92
N LEU A 48 -2.27 -6.95 4.62
CA LEU A 48 -1.95 -5.65 4.05
C LEU A 48 -3.23 -5.02 3.53
N GLU A 49 -3.70 -3.95 4.15
CA GLU A 49 -4.78 -3.14 3.62
C GLU A 49 -4.25 -1.80 3.14
N PHE A 50 -4.63 -1.37 1.95
CA PHE A 50 -4.20 -0.09 1.43
C PHE A 50 -5.28 0.65 0.67
N ALA A 51 -5.11 1.96 0.57
CA ALA A 51 -5.94 2.84 -0.22
C ALA A 51 -5.07 3.85 -0.97
N GLU A 52 -5.50 4.24 -2.17
CA GLU A 52 -4.91 5.31 -2.98
C GLU A 52 -6.02 6.20 -3.54
N TYR A 53 -5.82 7.51 -3.45
CA TYR A 53 -6.59 8.53 -4.17
C TYR A 53 -5.74 9.10 -5.28
N LEU A 54 -6.29 9.11 -6.49
CA LEU A 54 -5.61 9.40 -7.74
C LEU A 54 -6.21 10.68 -8.34
N LEU A 55 -5.36 11.53 -8.89
CA LEU A 55 -5.75 12.70 -9.67
C LEU A 55 -5.12 12.64 -11.06
N ILE A 56 -5.86 13.08 -12.08
CA ILE A 56 -5.34 13.32 -13.42
C ILE A 56 -5.00 14.80 -13.53
N HIS A 57 -3.72 15.11 -13.73
CA HIS A 57 -3.27 16.46 -14.03
C HIS A 57 -2.42 16.46 -15.30
N LYS A 58 -2.76 17.32 -16.28
CA LYS A 58 -2.04 17.39 -17.57
C LYS A 58 -1.87 16.02 -18.23
N ASN A 59 -2.93 15.21 -18.22
CA ASN A 59 -2.96 13.86 -18.80
C ASN A 59 -1.92 12.91 -18.20
N LYS A 60 -1.67 13.02 -16.89
CA LYS A 60 -0.83 12.09 -16.10
C LYS A 60 -1.53 11.80 -14.77
N ILE A 61 -1.39 10.58 -14.28
CA ILE A 61 -1.87 10.19 -12.95
C ILE A 61 -0.87 10.64 -11.89
N TYR A 62 -1.40 11.20 -10.81
CA TYR A 62 -0.71 11.51 -9.58
C TYR A 62 -1.43 10.80 -8.44
N ILE A 63 -0.66 10.21 -7.52
CA ILE A 63 -1.19 9.68 -6.27
C ILE A 63 -1.20 10.85 -5.29
N GLU A 64 -2.39 11.38 -5.02
CA GLU A 64 -2.58 12.51 -4.12
C GLU A 64 -2.44 12.03 -2.67
N THR A 65 -3.19 10.98 -2.30
CA THR A 65 -3.08 10.34 -0.99
C THR A 65 -2.97 8.84 -1.10
N TYR A 66 -2.26 8.22 -0.17
CA TYR A 66 -2.15 6.80 0.00
C TYR A 66 -1.97 6.43 1.47
N SER A 67 -2.42 5.23 1.81
CA SER A 67 -2.10 4.60 3.08
C SER A 67 -1.92 3.11 2.84
N PHE A 68 -0.86 2.52 3.39
CA PHE A 68 -0.61 1.09 3.41
C PHE A 68 -0.50 0.66 4.87
N HIS A 69 -1.36 -0.24 5.32
CA HIS A 69 -1.43 -0.72 6.68
C HIS A 69 -1.13 -2.21 6.71
N TRP A 70 0.05 -2.57 7.21
CA TRP A 70 0.49 -3.94 7.38
C TRP A 70 0.42 -4.35 8.84
N GLN A 71 -0.35 -5.41 9.11
CA GLN A 71 -0.63 -5.91 10.46
C GLN A 71 -0.57 -7.44 10.51
N THR A 72 -0.43 -7.99 11.70
CA THR A 72 -0.53 -9.43 11.95
C THR A 72 -1.96 -9.93 11.73
N ALA A 73 -2.13 -11.26 11.67
CA ALA A 73 -3.47 -11.88 11.69
C ALA A 73 -4.28 -11.53 12.96
N GLY A 74 -3.59 -11.18 14.06
CA GLY A 74 -4.18 -10.71 15.32
C GLY A 74 -4.46 -9.21 15.37
N GLU A 75 -4.41 -8.51 14.24
CA GLU A 75 -4.65 -7.06 14.11
C GLU A 75 -3.61 -6.17 14.80
N GLU A 76 -2.43 -6.72 15.12
CA GLU A 76 -1.32 -5.92 15.65
C GLU A 76 -0.57 -5.24 14.52
N LEU A 77 -0.41 -3.91 14.60
CA LEU A 77 0.32 -3.13 13.61
C LEU A 77 1.78 -3.61 13.52
N ILE A 78 2.22 -3.96 12.31
CA ILE A 78 3.63 -4.22 12.00
C ILE A 78 4.26 -2.93 11.47
N LYS A 79 3.65 -2.37 10.43
CA LYS A 79 4.14 -1.17 9.74
C LYS A 79 3.02 -0.48 8.98
N ARG A 80 2.98 0.85 9.01
CA ARG A 80 2.06 1.64 8.19
C ARG A 80 2.80 2.72 7.45
N TRP A 81 2.63 2.80 6.14
CA TRP A 81 3.11 3.91 5.31
C TRP A 81 1.93 4.80 5.00
N ASP A 82 2.10 6.10 5.18
CA ASP A 82 1.02 7.06 4.95
C ASP A 82 1.61 8.37 4.43
N ASN A 83 0.86 9.08 3.60
CA ASN A 83 1.19 10.44 3.15
C ASN A 83 0.09 11.45 3.45
N VAL A 84 -0.89 11.11 4.31
CA VAL A 84 -1.96 12.04 4.70
C VAL A 84 -1.38 13.20 5.53
N GLU A 85 -1.67 14.42 5.09
CA GLU A 85 -1.26 15.68 5.70
C GLU A 85 -1.96 15.93 7.05
N HIS A 86 -1.46 15.34 8.14
CA HIS A 86 -1.96 15.67 9.49
C HIS A 86 -0.98 16.45 10.39
N HIS A 87 0.30 16.61 10.02
CA HIS A 87 1.27 17.33 10.86
C HIS A 87 2.34 18.08 10.04
N LYS A 88 2.22 19.42 9.93
CA LYS A 88 3.16 20.32 9.22
C LYS A 88 4.57 20.44 9.85
N GLU A 89 4.91 19.58 10.81
CA GLU A 89 6.13 19.67 11.63
C GLU A 89 7.10 18.49 11.47
N ILE A 90 7.03 17.75 10.35
CA ILE A 90 7.91 16.61 10.03
C ILE A 90 8.84 16.97 8.85
N ASP A 91 10.14 16.70 8.95
CA ASP A 91 11.17 17.06 7.94
C ASP A 91 10.97 16.42 6.54
N THR A 92 10.23 15.31 6.43
CA THR A 92 9.89 14.64 5.15
C THR A 92 8.41 14.75 4.79
N PHE A 93 7.75 15.79 5.27
CA PHE A 93 6.33 16.02 5.05
C PHE A 93 5.91 15.82 3.57
N PRO A 94 4.80 15.11 3.30
CA PRO A 94 3.89 14.45 4.24
C PRO A 94 4.21 12.95 4.51
N TYR A 95 5.32 12.43 3.99
CA TYR A 95 5.63 11.00 3.97
C TYR A 95 6.20 10.50 5.31
N HIS A 96 5.53 9.52 5.92
CA HIS A 96 5.95 8.93 7.18
C HIS A 96 5.59 7.44 7.29
N ILE A 97 6.29 6.73 8.18
CA ILE A 97 6.04 5.34 8.54
C ILE A 97 5.75 5.23 10.03
N HIS A 98 4.66 4.55 10.39
CA HIS A 98 4.41 4.10 11.76
C HIS A 98 4.96 2.69 11.95
N LEU A 99 5.67 2.45 13.04
CA LEU A 99 6.19 1.14 13.44
C LEU A 99 5.38 0.55 14.60
N ALA A 100 5.52 -0.76 14.81
CA ALA A 100 4.85 -1.49 15.89
C ALA A 100 5.11 -0.93 17.31
N ASP A 101 6.26 -0.30 17.52
CA ASP A 101 6.63 0.33 18.81
C ASP A 101 6.05 1.75 18.99
N GLY A 102 5.19 2.19 18.07
CA GLY A 102 4.57 3.51 18.09
C GLY A 102 5.46 4.63 17.56
N LYS A 103 6.69 4.33 17.08
CA LYS A 103 7.55 5.35 16.47
C LYS A 103 7.04 5.74 15.09
N VAL A 104 7.17 7.04 14.80
CA VAL A 104 6.96 7.61 13.48
C VAL A 104 8.33 7.99 12.91
N ILE A 105 8.67 7.45 11.74
CA ILE A 105 9.93 7.75 11.05
C ILE A 105 9.65 8.37 9.67
N SER A 106 10.58 9.20 9.22
CA SER A 106 10.59 9.74 7.87
C SER A 106 10.74 8.64 6.81
N SER A 107 10.04 8.80 5.68
CA SER A 107 10.13 7.89 4.55
C SER A 107 10.17 8.67 3.24
N ALA A 108 10.80 8.09 2.22
CA ALA A 108 10.56 8.51 0.84
C ALA A 108 9.14 8.11 0.41
N PRO A 109 8.58 8.73 -0.66
CA PRO A 109 7.32 8.28 -1.25
C PRO A 109 7.38 6.80 -1.63
N VAL A 110 6.37 6.05 -1.19
CA VAL A 110 6.20 4.63 -1.52
C VAL A 110 5.03 4.43 -2.47
N ASN A 111 5.09 3.36 -3.24
CA ASN A 111 3.99 2.83 -4.02
C ASN A 111 3.81 1.35 -3.66
N LEU A 112 2.76 0.72 -4.17
CA LEU A 112 2.46 -0.68 -3.91
C LEU A 112 3.67 -1.60 -4.13
N LYS A 113 4.33 -1.52 -5.30
CA LYS A 113 5.52 -2.32 -5.61
C LYS A 113 6.62 -2.22 -4.54
N LYS A 114 6.94 -1.01 -4.06
CA LYS A 114 7.95 -0.83 -3.01
C LYS A 114 7.51 -1.45 -1.69
N VAL A 115 6.23 -1.32 -1.33
CA VAL A 115 5.66 -1.90 -0.11
C VAL A 115 5.73 -3.42 -0.16
N LEU A 116 5.34 -4.03 -1.28
CA LEU A 116 5.41 -5.48 -1.47
C LEU A 116 6.85 -6.01 -1.38
N ILE A 117 7.82 -5.32 -1.98
CA ILE A 117 9.25 -5.68 -1.87
C ILE A 117 9.74 -5.58 -0.42
N ASP A 118 9.29 -4.58 0.34
CA ASP A 118 9.70 -4.43 1.75
C ASP A 118 9.10 -5.54 2.64
N ILE A 119 7.84 -5.91 2.38
CA ILE A 119 7.18 -7.04 3.03
C ILE A 119 7.90 -8.34 2.69
N GLU A 120 8.22 -8.59 1.43
CA GLU A 120 8.94 -9.79 0.97
C GLU A 120 10.33 -9.93 1.60
N LYS A 121 11.06 -8.83 1.78
CA LYS A 121 12.35 -8.86 2.48
C LYS A 121 12.22 -9.17 3.97
N THR A 122 11.09 -8.78 4.57
CA THR A 122 10.83 -8.95 6.01
C THR A 122 10.18 -10.30 6.32
N MET A 123 9.43 -10.84 5.36
CA MET A 123 8.81 -12.15 5.38
C MET A 123 9.51 -13.04 4.36
N PRO A 124 10.62 -13.72 4.72
CA PRO A 124 11.17 -14.72 3.83
C PRO A 124 10.07 -15.75 3.55
N VAL A 125 9.71 -15.88 2.28
CA VAL A 125 8.83 -16.94 1.81
C VAL A 125 9.59 -18.23 2.11
N ASN A 126 9.06 -19.05 3.02
CA ASN A 126 9.54 -20.42 3.16
C ASN A 126 9.21 -21.10 1.84
N ASP A 127 10.23 -21.24 0.99
CA ASP A 127 10.17 -22.07 -0.19
C ASP A 127 10.10 -23.52 0.30
N GLU A 128 8.90 -23.98 0.65
CA GLU A 128 8.63 -25.41 0.82
C GLU A 128 8.57 -26.05 -0.58
N SER A 129 9.73 -26.11 -1.22
CA SER A 129 9.99 -27.07 -2.28
C SER A 129 10.38 -28.40 -1.62
N GLU A 130 9.39 -29.25 -1.36
CA GLU A 130 9.57 -30.71 -1.26
C GLU A 130 9.51 -31.35 -2.65
#